data_AF-A0A2D5TVX8-F1
#
_entry.id   AF-A0A2D5TVX8-F1
#
_cell.length_a   1.000
_cell.length_b   1.000
_cell.length_c   1.000
_cell.angle_alpha   90.00
_cell.angle_beta   90.00
_cell.angle_gamma   90.00
#
_symmetry.space_group_name_H-M   'P 1'
#
loop_
_entity.id
_entity.type
_entity.pdbx_description
1 polymer ?
#
loop_
_entity_poly.entity_id
_entity_poly.type
_entity_poly.pdbx_seq_one_letter_code
_entity_poly.pdbx_strand_id
1 'polypeptide(L)'
;MGGRIYWCMLFGILSIACSCVLNHHDQSESIGHKSSSTNIIQLNSGVLELSEDHFTSISFKRIPPNQIEFKEDSIVFQVRESASFLLYPFGSVKKINQLRFDWKSKGEFNVLSAKHEATKKGDDARIRLGLILKSKADFIDLFGTPEWIRKSAEVLNHPADRIVFLLPGAFHEPGTSWKNPYSPKVDMISIPSTDLSDGWKQSEFLFEIPLETVGFMIMADGDNTHSSFSSEIKNLHID
;
A
#
# COMPACT_ATOMS: atom_id res chain seq x y z
N MET A 1 -60.59 28.04 20.01
CA MET A 1 -61.42 29.26 19.96
C MET A 1 -60.50 30.46 19.95
N GLY A 2 -60.66 31.36 18.97
CA GLY A 2 -59.99 32.67 18.86
C GLY A 2 -58.55 32.61 18.36
N GLY A 3 -58.10 33.40 17.38
CA GLY A 3 -58.72 34.52 16.70
C GLY A 3 -57.67 35.19 15.78
N ARG A 4 -58.17 35.66 14.65
CA ARG A 4 -57.56 36.33 13.49
C ARG A 4 -56.66 37.55 13.79
N ILE A 5 -55.57 37.73 13.03
CA ILE A 5 -55.30 38.77 11.99
C ILE A 5 -55.39 40.21 12.50
N TYR A 6 -54.35 41.04 12.30
CA TYR A 6 -54.47 42.31 11.55
C TYR A 6 -53.11 42.86 11.07
N TRP A 7 -53.19 43.27 9.81
CA TRP A 7 -52.28 44.04 8.99
C TRP A 7 -52.13 45.48 9.51
N CYS A 8 -50.96 46.10 9.34
CA CYS A 8 -50.87 47.55 9.16
C CYS A 8 -49.81 47.90 8.12
N MET A 9 -50.26 48.59 7.08
CA MET A 9 -49.50 49.39 6.13
C MET A 9 -48.84 50.61 6.83
N LEU A 10 -48.01 51.50 6.29
CA LEU A 10 -47.80 52.05 4.94
C LEU A 10 -46.66 53.11 5.02
N PHE A 11 -46.15 53.52 3.86
CA PHE A 11 -45.51 54.81 3.48
C PHE A 11 -44.01 55.05 3.69
N GLY A 12 -43.36 55.44 2.59
CA GLY A 12 -42.12 56.24 2.59
C GLY A 12 -41.31 56.18 1.29
N ILE A 13 -41.80 56.81 0.22
CA ILE A 13 -41.05 57.08 -1.02
C ILE A 13 -40.15 58.30 -0.81
N LEU A 14 -38.86 58.25 -1.18
CA LEU A 14 -38.20 59.33 -1.93
C LEU A 14 -36.91 58.86 -2.61
N SER A 15 -36.82 59.18 -3.89
CA SER A 15 -35.75 58.92 -4.85
C SER A 15 -34.78 60.10 -4.91
N ILE A 16 -33.47 59.86 -5.00
CA ILE A 16 -32.53 60.71 -5.77
C ILE A 16 -31.43 59.80 -6.34
N ALA A 17 -31.31 59.80 -7.66
CA ALA A 17 -30.20 59.26 -8.42
C ALA A 17 -29.15 60.36 -8.72
N CYS A 18 -27.97 59.88 -9.14
CA CYS A 18 -26.92 60.57 -9.92
C CYS A 18 -25.69 61.05 -9.14
N SER A 19 -24.58 60.32 -9.27
CA SER A 19 -23.39 60.82 -10.00
C SER A 19 -22.40 59.68 -10.23
N CYS A 20 -21.98 59.52 -11.48
CA CYS A 20 -20.95 58.60 -11.94
C CYS A 20 -19.54 59.14 -11.60
N VAL A 21 -18.56 58.23 -11.46
CA VAL A 21 -17.23 58.21 -12.15
C VAL A 21 -16.20 57.43 -11.32
N LEU A 22 -15.69 56.35 -11.93
CA LEU A 22 -14.38 55.65 -11.85
C LEU A 22 -13.55 55.80 -10.54
N ASN A 23 -12.98 54.75 -9.93
CA ASN A 23 -12.10 53.74 -10.53
C ASN A 23 -11.77 52.63 -9.51
N HIS A 24 -11.53 51.39 -9.99
CA HIS A 24 -10.74 50.27 -9.41
C HIS A 24 -10.82 50.03 -7.88
N HIS A 25 -11.27 48.89 -7.33
CA HIS A 25 -10.86 47.53 -7.59
C HIS A 25 -11.82 46.59 -6.83
N ASP A 26 -12.17 45.48 -7.47
CA ASP A 26 -13.15 44.49 -7.04
C ASP A 26 -12.75 43.69 -5.77
N GLN A 27 -13.77 43.42 -4.95
CA GLN A 27 -14.17 42.11 -4.36
C GLN A 27 -13.13 41.29 -3.56
N SER A 28 -13.48 40.49 -2.56
CA SER A 28 -14.70 40.21 -1.79
C SER A 28 -14.25 39.13 -0.80
N GLU A 29 -14.76 39.13 0.42
CA GLU A 29 -14.61 38.02 1.36
C GLU A 29 -15.13 36.71 0.75
N SER A 30 -14.40 35.59 0.92
CA SER A 30 -15.07 34.30 1.05
C SER A 30 -14.21 33.30 1.83
N ILE A 31 -14.96 32.53 2.63
CA ILE A 31 -14.56 31.51 3.58
C ILE A 31 -13.76 30.40 2.88
N GLY A 32 -12.51 30.21 3.30
CA GLY A 32 -11.63 29.16 2.78
C GLY A 32 -11.95 27.79 3.37
N HIS A 33 -12.64 26.97 2.59
CA HIS A 33 -12.67 25.51 2.75
C HIS A 33 -11.23 24.97 2.79
N LYS A 34 -10.84 24.28 3.89
CA LYS A 34 -9.70 23.37 3.86
C LYS A 34 -10.08 22.16 3.01
N SER A 35 -9.75 22.22 1.73
CA SER A 35 -9.73 21.06 0.85
C SER A 35 -8.53 20.19 1.25
N SER A 36 -8.82 19.03 1.84
CA SER A 36 -7.84 17.97 2.06
C SER A 36 -7.46 17.42 0.69
N SER A 37 -6.31 17.83 0.17
CA SER A 37 -5.75 17.29 -1.06
C SER A 37 -5.24 15.87 -0.82
N THR A 38 -6.07 14.89 -1.15
CA THR A 38 -5.62 13.51 -1.36
C THR A 38 -4.67 13.52 -2.55
N ASN A 39 -3.39 13.19 -2.35
CA ASN A 39 -2.43 13.04 -3.42
C ASN A 39 -2.86 11.86 -4.31
N ILE A 40 -3.53 12.15 -5.43
CA ILE A 40 -3.83 11.16 -6.46
C ILE A 40 -2.61 11.05 -7.35
N ILE A 41 -1.80 10.01 -7.12
CA ILE A 41 -0.67 9.70 -8.00
C ILE A 41 -1.18 8.85 -9.15
N GLN A 42 -1.15 9.44 -10.34
CA GLN A 42 -1.46 8.79 -11.60
C GLN A 42 -0.20 8.06 -12.09
N LEU A 43 -0.20 6.72 -12.08
CA LEU A 43 0.88 5.89 -12.63
C LEU A 43 0.92 6.07 -14.15
N ASN A 44 1.72 7.02 -14.65
CA ASN A 44 1.79 7.31 -16.08
C ASN A 44 2.74 6.39 -16.86
N SER A 45 3.41 5.42 -16.22
CA SER A 45 4.41 4.54 -16.88
C SER A 45 4.43 3.08 -16.41
N GLY A 46 3.46 2.62 -15.60
CA GLY A 46 3.48 1.28 -14.97
C GLY A 46 4.57 1.12 -13.89
N VAL A 47 5.63 1.94 -13.92
CA VAL A 47 6.62 2.07 -12.85
C VAL A 47 5.99 2.74 -11.64
N LEU A 48 6.16 2.12 -10.50
CA LEU A 48 5.80 2.69 -9.22
C LEU A 48 6.99 3.47 -8.63
N GLU A 49 6.73 4.70 -8.21
CA GLU A 49 7.68 5.52 -7.47
C GLU A 49 7.91 4.98 -6.06
N LEU A 50 9.17 4.71 -5.72
CA LEU A 50 9.62 4.15 -4.45
C LEU A 50 10.04 5.25 -3.47
N SER A 51 9.14 6.17 -3.14
CA SER A 51 9.38 7.29 -2.21
C SER A 51 8.72 7.05 -0.85
N GLU A 52 9.39 7.45 0.23
CA GLU A 52 8.96 7.21 1.61
C GLU A 52 7.55 7.73 1.91
N ASP A 53 7.19 8.88 1.35
CA ASP A 53 5.90 9.54 1.56
C ASP A 53 4.70 8.75 1.00
N HIS A 54 4.95 7.76 0.14
CA HIS A 54 3.90 6.90 -0.42
C HIS A 54 3.66 5.62 0.40
N PHE A 55 4.56 5.29 1.32
CA PHE A 55 4.49 4.05 2.07
C PHE A 55 4.19 4.30 3.54
N THR A 56 3.34 3.44 4.11
CA THR A 56 3.20 3.33 5.55
C THR A 56 3.96 2.11 6.04
N SER A 57 4.92 2.33 6.95
CA SER A 57 5.62 1.24 7.63
C SER A 57 4.73 0.60 8.71
N ILE A 58 4.53 -0.71 8.62
CA ILE A 58 3.76 -1.49 9.58
C ILE A 58 4.69 -2.45 10.32
N SER A 59 4.73 -2.33 11.63
CA SER A 59 5.53 -3.18 12.52
C SER A 59 4.64 -4.17 13.28
N PHE A 60 5.18 -5.35 13.56
CA PHE A 60 4.53 -6.34 14.41
C PHE A 60 4.82 -6.06 15.88
N LYS A 61 3.87 -6.37 16.76
CA LYS A 61 3.93 -5.99 18.19
C LYS A 61 5.13 -6.55 18.96
N ARG A 62 5.59 -7.76 18.60
CA ARG A 62 6.61 -8.52 19.36
C ARG A 62 7.85 -8.84 18.55
N ILE A 63 7.92 -8.35 17.32
CA ILE A 63 9.04 -8.61 16.42
C ILE A 63 9.70 -7.24 16.18
N PRO A 64 11.03 -7.12 16.34
CA PRO A 64 11.74 -5.91 15.97
C PRO A 64 11.42 -5.54 14.51
N PRO A 65 11.12 -4.27 14.20
CA PRO A 65 10.92 -3.86 12.81
C PRO A 65 12.26 -3.84 12.06
N ASN A 66 12.20 -4.07 10.75
CA ASN A 66 13.35 -3.85 9.87
C ASN A 66 13.78 -2.38 9.93
N GLN A 67 15.08 -2.11 9.75
CA GLN A 67 15.50 -0.75 9.41
C GLN A 67 15.32 -0.59 7.90
N ILE A 68 14.59 0.44 7.49
CA ILE A 68 14.23 0.67 6.10
C ILE A 68 14.83 1.99 5.67
N GLU A 69 15.55 1.98 4.55
CA GLU A 69 16.14 3.17 3.93
C GLU A 69 15.57 3.33 2.53
N PHE A 70 14.97 4.49 2.27
CA PHE A 70 14.58 4.90 0.92
C PHE A 70 15.75 5.63 0.27
N LYS A 71 16.17 5.13 -0.89
CA LYS A 71 17.17 5.75 -1.77
C LYS A 71 16.46 6.30 -3.01
N GLU A 72 17.20 7.02 -3.84
CA GLU A 72 16.66 7.71 -5.02
C GLU A 72 15.83 6.78 -5.95
N ASP A 73 16.24 5.53 -6.12
CA ASP A 73 15.57 4.56 -7.01
C ASP A 73 15.21 3.23 -6.34
N SER A 74 15.47 3.07 -5.04
CA SER A 74 15.46 1.77 -4.38
C SER A 74 15.06 1.84 -2.91
N ILE A 75 14.55 0.73 -2.40
CA ILE A 75 14.24 0.56 -0.97
C ILE A 75 15.16 -0.53 -0.43
N VAL A 76 15.87 -0.23 0.65
CA VAL A 76 16.73 -1.18 1.37
C VAL A 76 16.06 -1.58 2.66
N PHE A 77 15.90 -2.88 2.86
CA PHE A 77 15.54 -3.51 4.13
C PHE A 77 16.80 -4.06 4.78
N GLN A 78 17.11 -3.61 5.99
CA GLN A 78 18.09 -4.24 6.86
C GLN A 78 17.35 -5.14 7.84
N VAL A 79 17.59 -6.44 7.70
CA VAL A 79 16.97 -7.49 8.51
C VAL A 79 17.98 -7.99 9.52
N ARG A 80 17.61 -7.96 10.80
CA ARG A 80 18.41 -8.43 11.93
C ARG A 80 17.50 -9.13 12.93
N GLU A 81 17.15 -10.38 12.62
CA GLU A 81 16.12 -11.13 13.37
C GLU A 81 14.82 -10.33 13.50
N SER A 82 14.44 -9.67 12.41
CA SER A 82 13.42 -8.64 12.37
C SER A 82 12.42 -8.88 11.26
N ALA A 83 11.24 -8.28 11.41
CA ALA A 83 10.21 -8.30 10.40
C ALA A 83 9.37 -7.02 10.47
N SER A 84 9.13 -6.41 9.33
CA SER A 84 8.13 -5.37 9.11
C SER A 84 7.82 -5.31 7.62
N PHE A 85 6.75 -4.63 7.27
CA PHE A 85 6.41 -4.42 5.87
C PHE A 85 6.07 -2.96 5.60
N LEU A 86 6.32 -2.54 4.38
CA LEU A 86 5.81 -1.29 3.82
C LEU A 86 4.49 -1.58 3.12
N LEU A 87 3.49 -0.74 3.35
CA LEU A 87 2.20 -0.81 2.69
C LEU A 87 1.98 0.44 1.85
N TYR A 88 1.58 0.24 0.60
CA TYR A 88 1.19 1.30 -0.32
C TYR A 88 -0.28 1.09 -0.70
N PRO A 89 -1.19 1.98 -0.29
CA PRO A 89 -2.59 1.89 -0.67
C PRO A 89 -2.82 2.47 -2.07
N PHE A 90 -3.61 1.81 -2.90
CA PHE A 90 -4.05 2.41 -4.16
C PHE A 90 -5.23 3.35 -3.93
N GLY A 91 -5.26 4.48 -4.66
CA GLY A 91 -6.41 5.38 -4.64
C GLY A 91 -7.68 4.73 -5.23
N SER A 92 -7.51 3.79 -6.16
CA SER A 92 -8.59 3.01 -6.77
C SER A 92 -8.20 1.53 -6.89
N VAL A 93 -9.21 0.67 -7.03
CA VAL A 93 -8.99 -0.75 -7.34
C VAL A 93 -8.29 -0.85 -8.71
N LYS A 94 -7.12 -1.51 -8.74
CA LYS A 94 -6.37 -1.80 -9.96
C LYS A 94 -6.56 -3.26 -10.34
N LYS A 95 -6.66 -3.56 -11.63
CA LYS A 95 -6.55 -4.93 -12.14
C LYS A 95 -5.11 -5.15 -12.55
N ILE A 96 -4.41 -6.01 -11.82
CA ILE A 96 -3.00 -6.28 -12.06
C ILE A 96 -2.88 -7.65 -12.70
N ASN A 97 -2.30 -7.72 -13.89
CA ASN A 97 -1.98 -8.98 -14.54
C ASN A 97 -0.47 -9.29 -14.47
N GLN A 98 0.39 -8.31 -14.24
CA GLN A 98 1.82 -8.51 -14.27
C GLN A 98 2.54 -7.67 -13.23
N LEU A 99 3.59 -8.28 -12.67
CA LEU A 99 4.52 -7.61 -11.79
C LEU A 99 5.94 -7.90 -12.26
N ARG A 100 6.77 -6.86 -12.30
CA ARG A 100 8.21 -6.99 -12.56
C ARG A 100 8.98 -6.09 -11.62
N PHE A 101 10.08 -6.58 -11.08
CA PHE A 101 10.95 -5.78 -10.22
C PHE A 101 12.36 -6.36 -10.18
N ASP A 102 13.31 -5.50 -9.87
CA ASP A 102 14.69 -5.91 -9.62
C ASP A 102 14.92 -5.99 -8.12
N TRP A 103 15.62 -7.03 -7.67
CA TRP A 103 15.97 -7.22 -6.28
C TRP A 103 17.36 -7.79 -6.12
N LYS A 104 17.95 -7.57 -4.95
CA LYS A 104 19.19 -8.25 -4.52
C LYS A 104 19.10 -8.52 -3.03
N SER A 105 19.82 -9.53 -2.57
CA SER A 105 19.92 -9.84 -1.14
C SER A 105 21.32 -10.33 -0.81
N LYS A 106 21.85 -9.91 0.34
CA LYS A 106 23.18 -10.27 0.84
C LYS A 106 23.14 -10.52 2.34
N GLY A 107 23.89 -11.51 2.81
CA GLY A 107 23.95 -11.88 4.23
C GLY A 107 23.40 -13.28 4.48
N GLU A 108 23.15 -13.56 5.75
CA GLU A 108 22.76 -14.88 6.25
C GLU A 108 21.25 -15.07 6.16
N PHE A 109 20.84 -16.17 5.52
CA PHE A 109 19.44 -16.56 5.37
C PHE A 109 19.30 -18.04 5.72
N ASN A 110 18.59 -18.31 6.81
CA ASN A 110 18.63 -19.57 7.54
C ASN A 110 17.43 -20.50 7.26
N VAL A 111 16.66 -20.19 6.22
CA VAL A 111 15.68 -21.14 5.66
C VAL A 111 16.43 -22.29 4.97
N LEU A 112 15.99 -23.52 5.20
CA LEU A 112 16.79 -24.72 4.90
C LEU A 112 16.30 -25.48 3.66
N SER A 113 15.00 -25.35 3.32
CA SER A 113 14.36 -26.04 2.22
C SER A 113 12.94 -25.51 2.01
N ALA A 114 12.32 -25.83 0.88
CA ALA A 114 10.91 -25.53 0.59
C ALA A 114 9.97 -26.03 1.70
N LYS A 115 10.20 -27.25 2.20
CA LYS A 115 9.40 -27.80 3.31
C LYS A 115 9.56 -26.99 4.59
N HIS A 116 10.75 -26.48 4.88
CA HIS A 116 10.96 -25.62 6.06
C HIS A 116 10.24 -24.28 5.89
N GLU A 117 10.38 -23.67 4.70
CA GLU A 117 9.75 -22.41 4.29
C GLU A 117 8.22 -22.42 4.43
N ALA A 118 7.58 -23.57 4.18
CA ALA A 118 6.14 -23.74 4.33
C ALA A 118 5.64 -23.88 5.80
N THR A 119 6.54 -23.79 6.80
CA THR A 119 6.18 -23.94 8.22
C THR A 119 6.39 -22.64 8.99
N LYS A 120 5.69 -22.47 10.12
CA LYS A 120 5.88 -21.30 11.00
C LYS A 120 7.33 -21.07 11.45
N LYS A 121 8.17 -22.11 11.48
CA LYS A 121 9.57 -22.00 11.91
C LYS A 121 10.50 -21.54 10.80
N GLY A 122 10.07 -21.64 9.54
CA GLY A 122 10.87 -21.28 8.38
C GLY A 122 10.22 -20.24 7.49
N ASP A 123 9.12 -19.60 7.91
CA ASP A 123 8.39 -18.59 7.15
C ASP A 123 9.14 -17.24 7.14
N ASP A 124 10.43 -17.29 6.81
CA ASP A 124 11.28 -16.14 6.52
C ASP A 124 11.42 -15.99 4.99
N ALA A 125 11.68 -14.77 4.53
CA ALA A 125 11.82 -14.49 3.11
C ALA A 125 12.78 -13.33 2.89
N ARG A 126 13.69 -13.48 1.92
CA ARG A 126 14.60 -12.40 1.51
C ARG A 126 13.82 -11.16 1.10
N ILE A 127 12.77 -11.34 0.32
CA ILE A 127 11.79 -10.30 0.00
C ILE A 127 10.46 -10.98 -0.35
N ARG A 128 9.35 -10.34 0.01
CA ARG A 128 8.00 -10.67 -0.46
C ARG A 128 7.39 -9.43 -1.07
N LEU A 129 6.81 -9.57 -2.26
CA LEU A 129 5.95 -8.55 -2.86
C LEU A 129 4.50 -9.05 -2.78
N GLY A 130 3.69 -8.42 -1.93
CA GLY A 130 2.31 -8.82 -1.70
C GLY A 130 1.33 -7.94 -2.45
N LEU A 131 0.43 -8.56 -3.22
CA LEU A 131 -0.76 -7.90 -3.76
C LEU A 131 -1.90 -8.04 -2.77
N ILE A 132 -2.46 -6.92 -2.33
CA ILE A 132 -3.59 -6.87 -1.40
C ILE A 132 -4.88 -6.91 -2.21
N LEU A 133 -5.60 -8.02 -2.13
CA LEU A 133 -6.76 -8.26 -2.97
C LEU A 133 -8.02 -7.62 -2.39
N LYS A 134 -8.80 -7.01 -3.28
CA LYS A 134 -10.12 -6.47 -2.94
C LYS A 134 -10.99 -7.59 -2.35
N SER A 135 -11.68 -7.27 -1.26
CA SER A 135 -12.71 -8.17 -0.75
C SER A 135 -13.94 -8.18 -1.65
N LYS A 136 -14.65 -9.31 -1.63
CA LYS A 136 -16.00 -9.39 -2.21
C LYS A 136 -17.05 -8.76 -1.29
N ALA A 137 -16.75 -8.61 0.00
CA ALA A 137 -17.63 -7.96 0.97
C ALA A 137 -17.22 -6.50 1.15
N ASP A 138 -18.21 -5.62 1.25
CA ASP A 138 -17.96 -4.20 1.52
C ASP A 138 -17.55 -3.96 2.99
N PHE A 139 -17.83 -4.92 3.87
CA PHE A 139 -17.48 -4.89 5.28
C PHE A 139 -16.59 -6.07 5.67
N ILE A 140 -15.49 -5.78 6.36
CA ILE A 140 -14.60 -6.76 6.96
C ILE A 140 -14.72 -6.64 8.48
N ASP A 141 -15.14 -7.72 9.13
CA ASP A 141 -15.08 -7.79 10.60
C ASP A 141 -13.62 -7.95 11.05
N LEU A 142 -13.12 -6.94 11.75
CA LEU A 142 -11.76 -6.89 12.29
C LEU A 142 -11.71 -7.28 13.78
N PHE A 143 -12.84 -7.66 14.39
CA PHE A 143 -12.87 -8.07 15.79
C PHE A 143 -11.98 -9.29 16.04
N GLY A 144 -11.11 -9.20 17.05
CA GLY A 144 -10.17 -10.27 17.38
C GLY A 144 -9.04 -10.51 16.37
N THR A 145 -8.91 -9.68 15.33
CA THR A 145 -7.81 -9.80 14.35
C THR A 145 -6.48 -9.29 14.93
N PRO A 146 -5.33 -9.83 14.47
CA PRO A 146 -4.01 -9.30 14.82
C PRO A 146 -3.87 -7.80 14.50
N GLU A 147 -3.11 -7.09 15.34
CA GLU A 147 -2.94 -5.63 15.24
C GLU A 147 -2.45 -5.15 13.87
N TRP A 148 -1.56 -5.92 13.22
CA TRP A 148 -1.06 -5.57 11.89
C TRP A 148 -2.17 -5.60 10.83
N ILE A 149 -3.14 -6.51 10.93
CA ILE A 149 -4.30 -6.56 10.00
C ILE A 149 -5.13 -5.31 10.16
N ARG A 150 -5.41 -4.92 11.41
CA ARG A 150 -6.18 -3.71 11.70
C ARG A 150 -5.47 -2.46 11.19
N LYS A 151 -4.17 -2.32 11.46
CA LYS A 151 -3.38 -1.18 10.94
C LYS A 151 -3.37 -1.14 9.42
N SER A 152 -3.22 -2.30 8.75
CA SER A 152 -3.32 -2.35 7.30
C SER A 152 -4.68 -1.90 6.80
N ALA A 153 -5.77 -2.33 7.44
CA ALA A 153 -7.13 -1.92 7.06
C ALA A 153 -7.39 -0.42 7.26
N GLU A 154 -6.75 0.23 8.25
CA GLU A 154 -6.82 1.68 8.46
C GLU A 154 -6.09 2.48 7.37
N VAL A 155 -5.05 1.91 6.75
CA VAL A 155 -4.25 2.56 5.69
C VAL A 155 -4.88 2.37 4.30
N LEU A 156 -5.59 1.26 4.09
CA LEU A 156 -6.18 0.94 2.80
C LEU A 156 -7.42 1.79 2.50
N ASN A 157 -7.55 2.22 1.24
CA ASN A 157 -8.73 2.98 0.78
C ASN A 157 -9.94 2.11 0.43
N HIS A 158 -9.76 0.79 0.37
CA HIS A 158 -10.79 -0.16 -0.04
C HIS A 158 -10.73 -1.43 0.83
N PRO A 159 -11.86 -2.11 1.08
CA PRO A 159 -11.88 -3.37 1.83
C PRO A 159 -11.02 -4.46 1.18
N ALA A 160 -10.25 -5.17 2.00
CA ALA A 160 -9.39 -6.27 1.59
C ALA A 160 -9.52 -7.46 2.53
N ASP A 161 -9.43 -8.67 1.98
CA ASP A 161 -9.52 -9.91 2.78
C ASP A 161 -8.46 -10.96 2.46
N ARG A 162 -7.66 -10.77 1.41
CA ARG A 162 -6.68 -11.74 0.93
C ARG A 162 -5.42 -11.06 0.45
N ILE A 163 -4.32 -11.79 0.51
CA ILE A 163 -3.01 -11.35 0.02
C ILE A 163 -2.42 -12.46 -0.83
N VAL A 164 -1.83 -12.10 -1.96
CA VAL A 164 -0.96 -12.98 -2.74
C VAL A 164 0.44 -12.44 -2.65
N PHE A 165 1.34 -13.17 -2.00
CA PHE A 165 2.76 -12.89 -1.98
C PHE A 165 3.47 -13.56 -3.14
N LEU A 166 4.31 -12.80 -3.81
CA LEU A 166 5.31 -13.29 -4.74
C LEU A 166 6.67 -13.28 -4.06
N LEU A 167 7.34 -14.42 -4.05
CA LEU A 167 8.58 -14.66 -3.32
C LEU A 167 9.68 -15.05 -4.31
N PRO A 168 10.54 -14.11 -4.73
CA PRO A 168 11.69 -14.47 -5.53
C PRO A 168 12.79 -15.07 -4.63
N GLY A 169 13.52 -16.05 -5.17
CA GLY A 169 14.56 -16.74 -4.41
C GLY A 169 14.04 -17.61 -3.26
N ALA A 170 12.75 -17.95 -3.27
CA ALA A 170 12.18 -19.00 -2.43
C ALA A 170 12.85 -20.35 -2.74
N PHE A 171 12.82 -21.28 -1.79
CA PHE A 171 13.36 -22.64 -2.00
C PHE A 171 12.40 -23.53 -2.79
N HIS A 172 11.17 -23.08 -2.97
CA HIS A 172 10.16 -23.72 -3.79
C HIS A 172 10.44 -23.51 -5.28
N GLU A 173 10.13 -24.51 -6.11
CA GLU A 173 10.23 -24.39 -7.57
C GLU A 173 9.37 -23.22 -8.08
N PRO A 174 9.87 -22.40 -9.03
CA PRO A 174 9.09 -21.31 -9.60
C PRO A 174 7.72 -21.75 -10.13
N GLY A 175 6.69 -20.95 -9.86
CA GLY A 175 5.29 -21.23 -10.23
C GLY A 175 4.54 -22.08 -9.20
N THR A 176 5.22 -22.69 -8.23
CA THR A 176 4.54 -23.39 -7.14
C THR A 176 3.94 -22.41 -6.13
N SER A 177 2.83 -22.81 -5.52
CA SER A 177 2.15 -22.03 -4.50
C SER A 177 1.89 -22.83 -3.24
N TRP A 178 1.86 -22.14 -2.11
CA TRP A 178 1.52 -22.71 -0.80
C TRP A 178 0.81 -21.69 0.08
N LYS A 179 0.15 -22.19 1.13
CA LYS A 179 -0.56 -21.33 2.09
C LYS A 179 0.38 -20.82 3.17
N ASN A 180 0.17 -19.58 3.61
CA ASN A 180 0.88 -19.04 4.75
C ASN A 180 0.55 -19.82 6.02
N PRO A 181 1.56 -20.19 6.83
CA PRO A 181 1.33 -21.04 8.00
C PRO A 181 0.61 -20.29 9.14
N TYR A 182 0.45 -18.97 9.06
CA TYR A 182 -0.32 -18.16 10.00
C TYR A 182 -1.73 -17.82 9.52
N SER A 183 -2.00 -17.84 8.20
CA SER A 183 -3.30 -17.46 7.66
C SER A 183 -3.64 -18.16 6.33
N PRO A 184 -4.81 -18.84 6.22
CA PRO A 184 -5.26 -19.44 4.95
C PRO A 184 -5.68 -18.39 3.90
N LYS A 185 -5.81 -17.13 4.29
CA LYS A 185 -6.15 -15.99 3.42
C LYS A 185 -4.93 -15.39 2.71
N VAL A 186 -3.75 -15.93 3.00
CA VAL A 186 -2.49 -15.49 2.38
C VAL A 186 -1.96 -16.65 1.55
N ASP A 187 -1.87 -16.41 0.25
CA ASP A 187 -1.24 -17.29 -0.72
C ASP A 187 0.19 -16.84 -0.98
N MET A 188 1.11 -17.78 -1.09
CA MET A 188 2.51 -17.53 -1.45
C MET A 188 2.81 -18.23 -2.77
N ILE A 189 3.56 -17.56 -3.62
CA ILE A 189 3.95 -18.06 -4.93
C ILE A 189 5.46 -17.85 -5.10
N SER A 190 6.19 -18.93 -5.38
CA SER A 190 7.59 -18.83 -5.79
C SER A 190 7.66 -18.29 -7.21
N ILE A 191 8.47 -17.27 -7.44
CA ILE A 191 8.59 -16.64 -8.77
C ILE A 191 10.02 -16.78 -9.32
N PRO A 192 10.17 -16.94 -10.65
CA PRO A 192 11.48 -17.05 -11.26
C PRO A 192 12.26 -15.74 -11.14
N SER A 193 13.58 -15.84 -11.25
CA SER A 193 14.48 -14.68 -11.30
C SER A 193 15.57 -14.91 -12.32
N THR A 194 15.89 -13.87 -13.08
CA THR A 194 17.01 -13.84 -14.03
C THR A 194 18.13 -12.99 -13.43
N ASP A 195 19.37 -13.48 -13.49
CA ASP A 195 20.53 -12.72 -13.01
C ASP A 195 20.81 -11.49 -13.89
N LEU A 196 21.11 -10.37 -13.24
CA LEU A 196 21.62 -9.13 -13.83
C LEU A 196 23.07 -8.89 -13.37
N SER A 197 23.64 -7.72 -13.69
CA SER A 197 24.97 -7.34 -13.18
C SER A 197 24.96 -7.05 -11.67
N ASP A 198 26.13 -7.13 -11.04
CA ASP A 198 26.38 -6.66 -9.68
C ASP A 198 25.53 -7.33 -8.57
N GLY A 199 25.05 -8.55 -8.85
CA GLY A 199 24.24 -9.35 -7.92
C GLY A 199 22.76 -8.95 -7.87
N TRP A 200 22.33 -8.05 -8.77
CA TRP A 200 20.91 -7.82 -9.01
C TRP A 200 20.29 -9.01 -9.75
N LYS A 201 19.01 -9.22 -9.50
CA LYS A 201 18.16 -10.19 -10.16
C LYS A 201 16.88 -9.50 -10.58
N GLN A 202 16.34 -9.84 -11.73
CA GLN A 202 15.01 -9.40 -12.14
C GLN A 202 14.02 -10.54 -11.96
N SER A 203 12.88 -10.23 -11.35
CA SER A 203 11.77 -11.16 -11.23
C SER A 203 10.57 -10.62 -11.96
N GLU A 204 9.83 -11.53 -12.59
CA GLU A 204 8.62 -11.23 -13.33
C GLU A 204 7.60 -12.33 -13.10
N PHE A 205 6.34 -11.93 -12.95
CA PHE A 205 5.23 -12.86 -12.80
C PHE A 205 4.00 -12.36 -13.56
N LEU A 206 3.44 -13.21 -14.41
CA LEU A 206 2.21 -12.97 -15.17
C LEU A 206 1.09 -13.83 -14.59
N PHE A 207 0.03 -13.19 -14.12
CA PHE A 207 -1.19 -13.86 -13.66
C PHE A 207 -2.05 -14.26 -14.85
N GLU A 208 -2.56 -15.50 -14.84
CA GLU A 208 -3.51 -15.97 -15.86
C GLU A 208 -4.79 -15.13 -15.89
N ILE A 209 -5.22 -14.66 -14.71
CA ILE A 209 -6.40 -13.81 -14.54
C ILE A 209 -5.96 -12.55 -13.79
N PRO A 210 -6.26 -11.34 -14.32
CA PRO A 210 -5.95 -10.10 -13.63
C PRO A 210 -6.58 -10.04 -12.24
N LEU A 211 -5.78 -9.67 -11.24
CA LEU A 211 -6.20 -9.60 -9.84
C LEU A 211 -6.70 -8.20 -9.49
N GLU A 212 -7.92 -8.12 -8.94
CA GLU A 212 -8.45 -6.88 -8.37
C GLU A 212 -7.73 -6.57 -7.05
N THR A 213 -6.87 -5.55 -7.10
CA THR A 213 -5.91 -5.21 -6.07
C THR A 213 -6.17 -3.80 -5.56
N VAL A 214 -6.08 -3.61 -4.25
CA VAL A 214 -6.36 -2.33 -3.56
C VAL A 214 -5.13 -1.67 -2.96
N GLY A 215 -3.99 -2.36 -3.03
CA GLY A 215 -2.69 -1.88 -2.61
C GLY A 215 -1.66 -2.98 -2.76
N PHE A 216 -0.42 -2.67 -2.46
CA PHE A 216 0.62 -3.69 -2.39
C PHE A 216 1.46 -3.51 -1.12
N MET A 217 2.22 -4.55 -0.80
CA MET A 217 3.12 -4.57 0.33
C MET A 217 4.50 -5.09 -0.07
N ILE A 218 5.54 -4.54 0.54
CA ILE A 218 6.91 -5.03 0.41
C ILE A 218 7.37 -5.45 1.79
N MET A 219 7.85 -6.68 1.93
CA MET A 219 8.27 -7.24 3.20
C MET A 219 9.61 -7.95 3.03
N ALA A 220 10.44 -7.91 4.06
CA ALA A 220 11.57 -8.81 4.23
C ALA A 220 11.47 -9.39 5.65
N ASP A 221 11.74 -10.69 5.78
CA ASP A 221 11.42 -11.44 6.98
C ASP A 221 12.58 -12.33 7.41
N GLY A 222 12.96 -12.23 8.68
CA GLY A 222 14.09 -12.96 9.25
C GLY A 222 13.91 -13.34 10.72
N ASP A 223 12.71 -13.17 11.28
CA ASP A 223 12.49 -13.38 12.72
C ASP A 223 12.33 -14.86 13.08
N ASN A 224 11.84 -15.72 12.18
CA ASN A 224 11.54 -17.12 12.50
C ASN A 224 12.81 -17.99 12.53
N THR A 225 13.79 -17.72 11.66
CA THR A 225 15.05 -18.47 11.56
C THR A 225 16.25 -17.72 12.12
N HIS A 226 16.03 -16.56 12.75
CA HIS A 226 17.08 -15.66 13.22
C HIS A 226 18.01 -15.21 12.08
N SER A 227 17.44 -14.98 10.90
CA SER A 227 18.18 -14.54 9.72
C SER A 227 18.66 -13.09 9.87
N SER A 228 19.81 -12.78 9.26
CA SER A 228 20.40 -11.45 9.26
C SER A 228 20.98 -11.11 7.89
N PHE A 229 20.27 -10.27 7.14
CA PHE A 229 20.60 -9.94 5.76
C PHE A 229 20.14 -8.53 5.39
N SER A 230 20.60 -8.05 4.24
CA SER A 230 20.07 -6.87 3.58
C SER A 230 19.39 -7.29 2.29
N SER A 231 18.20 -6.77 2.04
CA SER A 231 17.49 -6.92 0.77
C SER A 231 17.17 -5.56 0.19
N GLU A 232 17.29 -5.42 -1.11
CA GLU A 232 17.05 -4.17 -1.81
C GLU A 232 16.18 -4.44 -3.03
N ILE A 233 15.23 -3.55 -3.30
CA ILE A 233 14.29 -3.61 -4.43
C ILE A 233 14.29 -2.29 -5.19
N LYS A 234 14.16 -2.37 -6.52
CA LYS A 234 13.99 -1.22 -7.41
C LYS A 234 13.20 -1.58 -8.66
N ASN A 235 12.92 -0.58 -9.49
CA ASN A 235 12.27 -0.75 -10.80
C ASN A 235 10.96 -1.57 -10.67
N LEU A 236 10.12 -1.26 -9.69
CA LEU A 236 8.86 -1.96 -9.49
C LEU A 236 7.84 -1.52 -10.55
N HIS A 237 7.47 -2.43 -11.43
CA HIS A 237 6.43 -2.25 -12.45
C HIS A 237 5.18 -3.06 -12.10
N ILE A 238 4.03 -2.42 -12.31
CA ILE A 238 2.70 -2.99 -12.08
C ILE A 238 1.83 -2.68 -13.30
N ASP A 239 1.43 -3.73 -14.02
CA ASP A 239 0.57 -3.67 -15.20
C ASP A 239 -0.73 -4.47 -15.00
#